data_AF-A0A174Z5N2-F1
#
_entry.id   AF-A0A174Z5N2-F1
#
_cell.length_a   1.000
_cell.length_b   1.000
_cell.length_c   1.000
_cell.angle_alpha   90.00
_cell.angle_beta   90.00
_cell.angle_gamma   90.00
#
_symmetry.space_group_name_H-M   'P 1'
#
loop_
_entity.id
_entity.type
_entity.pdbx_description
1 polymer ?
#
loop_
_entity_poly.entity_id
_entity_poly.type
_entity_poly.pdbx_seq_one_letter_code
_entity_poly.pdbx_strand_id
1 'polypeptide(L)'
;MAKYTAYNLVRAVSLLPRNTNYNYVNPRTPGLIHIENVNLPAGPIQIRRWNPRKGENYVGSSVESISSEMIWRVANAVNLGEPINLDRILGGSYNTRSVLETLMALTPEFYYCYPGRIKDIDGHSSIEHGHKHLIWLPDEPHEQGVLTEKQVPNMAISEIPLQSVTYDNLILPDNMAVGGDMNIEVVRRHTQIQIALYLIGLQLGYRTWIAQNDKGIIYKDKPLIEQPGIIPALGTENIISAFPGAEPSARFIDCIWFQNHRFMPAVMEVEHTTGVTSGLTRMKGLQDAMPAFNTRYVIVAPDNDREKVVEEANRQQFLSLDARYFSYSSVEELYYICTHRNLHGVTQEFLDCYMEKVCVN
;
A
#
# COMPACT_ATOMS: atom_id res chain seq x y z
N MET A 1 -0.24 -3.04 -15.97
CA MET A 1 0.87 -2.12 -16.33
C MET A 1 2.06 -2.46 -15.45
N ALA A 2 3.29 -2.41 -15.97
CA ALA A 2 4.48 -2.69 -15.16
C ALA A 2 4.64 -1.61 -14.09
N LYS A 3 4.65 -2.00 -12.81
CA LYS A 3 4.85 -1.10 -11.68
C LYS A 3 6.32 -0.72 -11.58
N TYR A 4 6.63 0.57 -11.41
CA TYR A 4 8.00 1.01 -11.16
C TYR A 4 8.43 0.57 -9.74
N THR A 5 9.63 0.02 -9.60
CA THR A 5 10.13 -0.50 -8.33
C THR A 5 11.48 0.10 -7.94
N ALA A 6 11.89 -0.09 -6.69
CA ALA A 6 13.23 0.27 -6.23
C ALA A 6 14.33 -0.40 -7.09
N TYR A 7 14.07 -1.61 -7.60
CA TYR A 7 15.01 -2.33 -8.46
C TYR A 7 15.24 -1.60 -9.79
N ASN A 8 14.18 -1.05 -10.39
CA ASN A 8 14.30 -0.25 -11.61
C ASN A 8 15.13 1.01 -11.34
N LEU A 9 14.83 1.73 -10.25
CA LEU A 9 15.52 2.96 -9.87
C LEU A 9 17.01 2.72 -9.64
N VAL A 10 17.35 1.77 -8.77
CA VAL A 10 18.75 1.53 -8.39
C VAL A 10 19.54 1.00 -9.57
N ARG A 11 18.94 0.15 -10.43
CA ARG A 11 19.56 -0.28 -11.68
C ARG A 11 19.84 0.91 -12.60
N ALA A 12 18.89 1.81 -12.80
CA ALA A 12 19.08 2.98 -13.65
C ALA A 12 20.18 3.92 -13.10
N VAL A 13 20.19 4.18 -11.79
CA VAL A 13 21.25 4.96 -11.13
C VAL A 13 22.61 4.25 -11.18
N SER A 14 22.62 2.91 -11.20
CA SER A 14 23.86 2.13 -11.30
C SER A 14 24.60 2.34 -12.63
N LEU A 15 23.86 2.69 -13.69
CA LEU A 15 24.39 2.91 -15.03
C LEU A 15 24.95 4.32 -15.22
N LEU A 16 24.68 5.26 -14.30
CA LEU A 16 25.19 6.63 -14.40
C LEU A 16 26.73 6.66 -14.36
N PRO A 17 27.39 7.51 -15.16
CA PRO A 17 28.84 7.66 -15.14
C PRO A 17 29.40 7.89 -13.72
N ARG A 18 30.44 7.15 -13.34
CA ARG A 18 31.04 7.25 -11.98
C ARG A 18 32.12 8.32 -11.86
N ASN A 19 32.86 8.58 -12.94
CA ASN A 19 33.98 9.53 -12.94
C ASN A 19 33.53 10.96 -13.24
N THR A 20 32.38 11.39 -12.70
CA THR A 20 31.86 12.73 -12.88
C THR A 20 31.14 13.22 -11.63
N ASN A 21 30.97 14.53 -11.53
CA ASN A 21 30.20 15.17 -10.49
C ASN A 21 28.92 15.73 -11.09
N TYR A 22 27.82 15.56 -10.38
CA TYR A 22 26.51 15.99 -10.82
C TYR A 22 26.08 17.25 -10.07
N ASN A 23 25.44 18.17 -10.79
CA ASN A 23 24.75 19.31 -10.21
C ASN A 23 23.36 18.89 -9.73
N TYR A 24 22.82 19.58 -8.73
CA TYR A 24 21.44 19.39 -8.31
C TYR A 24 20.46 19.86 -9.38
N VAL A 25 19.30 19.22 -9.46
CA VAL A 25 18.21 19.64 -10.38
C VAL A 25 17.78 21.08 -10.13
N ASN A 26 17.79 21.53 -8.87
CA ASN A 26 17.57 22.94 -8.58
C ASN A 26 18.88 23.72 -8.82
N PRO A 27 18.97 24.57 -9.86
CA PRO A 27 20.20 25.29 -10.17
C PRO A 27 20.62 26.30 -9.10
N ARG A 28 19.70 26.67 -8.19
CA ARG A 28 20.02 27.53 -7.03
C ARG A 28 20.78 26.80 -5.94
N THR A 29 20.85 25.47 -5.97
CA THR A 29 21.61 24.66 -5.02
C THR A 29 23.05 24.50 -5.54
N PRO A 30 24.06 25.19 -4.95
CA PRO A 30 25.41 25.25 -5.49
C PRO A 30 26.27 24.00 -5.17
N GLY A 31 25.64 22.91 -4.72
CA GLY A 31 26.34 21.69 -4.31
C GLY A 31 26.66 20.79 -5.50
N LEU A 32 27.62 19.90 -5.30
CA LEU A 32 27.95 18.80 -6.19
C LEU A 32 27.60 17.47 -5.52
N ILE A 33 27.27 16.48 -6.34
CA ILE A 33 26.98 15.10 -5.95
C ILE A 33 27.98 14.19 -6.65
N HIS A 34 28.58 13.27 -5.92
CA HIS A 34 29.40 12.18 -6.45
C HIS A 34 28.85 10.85 -5.98
N ILE A 35 28.79 9.86 -6.87
CA ILE A 35 28.29 8.53 -6.53
C ILE A 35 29.47 7.62 -6.21
N GLU A 36 29.59 7.22 -4.95
CA GLU A 36 30.64 6.30 -4.48
C GLU A 36 30.33 4.87 -4.90
N ASN A 37 29.09 4.43 -4.64
CA ASN A 37 28.71 3.05 -4.81
C ASN A 37 27.18 2.92 -4.92
N VAL A 38 26.72 1.89 -5.65
CA VAL A 38 25.31 1.55 -5.80
C VAL A 38 25.16 0.07 -5.56
N ASN A 39 24.57 -0.31 -4.43
CA ASN A 39 24.34 -1.70 -4.09
C ASN A 39 23.07 -2.20 -4.78
N LEU A 40 23.19 -3.23 -5.62
CA LEU A 40 22.03 -3.86 -6.24
C LEU A 40 21.43 -4.93 -5.30
N PRO A 41 20.12 -5.25 -5.44
CA PRO A 41 19.20 -4.67 -6.43
C PRO A 41 18.45 -3.42 -5.93
N ALA A 42 18.32 -3.17 -4.62
CA ALA A 42 17.47 -2.10 -4.07
C ALA A 42 18.22 -1.09 -3.19
N GLY A 43 19.53 -0.92 -3.39
CA GLY A 43 20.37 -0.04 -2.61
C GLY A 43 21.03 -0.73 -1.42
N PRO A 44 21.62 0.03 -0.49
CA PRO A 44 21.67 1.50 -0.48
C PRO A 44 22.51 2.10 -1.63
N ILE A 45 22.32 3.39 -1.88
CA ILE A 45 23.19 4.17 -2.76
C ILE A 45 24.08 5.05 -1.88
N GLN A 46 25.40 4.92 -2.03
CA GLN A 46 26.39 5.69 -1.27
C GLN A 46 26.86 6.86 -2.13
N ILE A 47 26.83 8.05 -1.55
CA ILE A 47 27.17 9.30 -2.23
C ILE A 47 28.09 10.15 -1.36
N ARG A 48 28.81 11.06 -2.01
CA ARG A 48 29.37 12.25 -1.38
C ARG A 48 28.68 13.47 -1.95
N ARG A 49 28.57 14.51 -1.12
CA ARG A 49 28.18 15.84 -1.58
C ARG A 49 28.98 16.90 -0.86
N TRP A 50 29.22 18.01 -1.55
CA TRP A 50 29.93 19.16 -1.01
C TRP A 50 29.49 20.42 -1.74
N ASN A 51 29.75 21.56 -1.12
CA ASN A 51 29.48 22.88 -1.69
C ASN A 51 30.80 23.63 -1.95
N PRO A 52 31.27 23.67 -3.21
CA PRO A 52 32.48 24.42 -3.58
C PRO A 52 32.42 25.90 -3.18
N ARG A 53 31.24 26.53 -3.16
CA ARG A 53 31.08 27.95 -2.77
C ARG A 53 31.35 28.19 -1.28
N LYS A 54 31.29 27.15 -0.46
CA LYS A 54 31.64 27.20 0.98
C LYS A 54 33.08 26.75 1.26
N GLY A 55 33.87 26.49 0.21
CA GLY A 55 35.23 25.94 0.34
C GLY A 55 35.27 24.43 0.64
N GLU A 56 34.13 23.74 0.61
CA GLU A 56 34.06 22.30 0.77
C GLU A 56 34.56 21.60 -0.50
N ASN A 57 35.11 20.40 -0.35
CA ASN A 57 35.65 19.61 -1.44
C ASN A 57 35.37 18.11 -1.24
N TYR A 58 35.68 17.32 -2.27
CA TYR A 58 35.48 15.87 -2.26
C TYR A 58 36.18 15.18 -1.09
N VAL A 59 37.47 15.47 -0.86
CA VAL A 59 38.30 14.80 0.16
C VAL A 59 37.78 15.07 1.58
N GLY A 60 37.29 16.28 1.83
CA GLY A 60 36.75 16.69 3.13
C GLY A 60 35.29 16.31 3.38
N SER A 61 34.56 15.84 2.36
CA SER A 61 33.18 15.38 2.53
C SER A 61 33.12 14.03 3.25
N SER A 62 31.95 13.64 3.77
CA SER A 62 31.70 12.29 4.29
C SER A 62 30.85 11.49 3.30
N VAL A 63 30.95 10.17 3.37
CA VAL A 63 30.06 9.28 2.62
C VAL A 63 28.70 9.26 3.33
N GLU A 64 27.65 9.63 2.60
CA GLU A 64 26.26 9.54 3.04
C GLU A 64 25.55 8.40 2.31
N SER A 65 24.53 7.84 2.95
CA SER A 65 23.77 6.70 2.42
C SER A 65 22.32 7.11 2.12
N ILE A 66 21.85 6.77 0.93
CA ILE A 66 20.44 6.75 0.58
C ILE A 66 19.95 5.32 0.86
N SER A 67 19.17 5.16 1.92
CA SER A 67 18.73 3.84 2.38
C SER A 67 17.77 3.18 1.39
N SER A 68 17.75 1.84 1.37
CA SER A 68 16.79 1.06 0.60
C SER A 68 15.33 1.40 0.94
N GLU A 69 15.04 1.68 2.21
CA GLU A 69 13.72 2.14 2.65
C GLU A 69 13.30 3.45 1.97
N MET A 70 14.20 4.45 1.96
CA MET A 70 13.93 5.73 1.30
C MET A 70 13.70 5.54 -0.20
N ILE A 71 14.47 4.68 -0.85
CA ILE A 71 14.33 4.35 -2.28
C ILE A 71 12.99 3.68 -2.54
N TRP A 72 12.59 2.70 -1.72
CA TRP A 72 11.28 2.04 -1.83
C TRP A 72 10.12 3.01 -1.66
N ARG A 73 10.19 3.92 -0.68
CA ARG A 73 9.16 4.94 -0.47
C ARG A 73 8.94 5.82 -1.70
N VAL A 74 10.02 6.24 -2.36
CA VAL A 74 9.93 7.05 -3.59
C VAL A 74 9.45 6.21 -4.77
N ALA A 75 10.03 5.02 -4.98
CA ALA A 75 9.65 4.17 -6.11
C ALA A 75 8.17 3.75 -6.07
N ASN A 76 7.63 3.46 -4.88
CA ASN A 76 6.22 3.09 -4.70
C ASN A 76 5.23 4.22 -5.05
N ALA A 77 5.68 5.47 -5.08
CA ALA A 77 4.85 6.61 -5.44
C ALA A 77 4.90 6.97 -6.94
N VAL A 78 5.72 6.27 -7.74
CA VAL A 78 5.88 6.54 -9.17
C VAL A 78 4.78 5.84 -9.96
N ASN A 79 4.01 6.62 -10.70
CA ASN A 79 3.08 6.14 -11.72
C ASN A 79 3.44 6.72 -13.10
N LEU A 80 3.03 6.04 -14.16
CA LEU A 80 3.28 6.45 -15.54
C LEU A 80 2.61 7.81 -15.81
N GLY A 81 3.42 8.81 -16.21
CA GLY A 81 2.90 10.13 -16.60
C GLY A 81 2.37 11.00 -15.45
N GLU A 82 2.48 10.56 -14.19
CA GLU A 82 2.05 11.35 -13.03
C GLU A 82 3.24 12.06 -12.39
N PRO A 83 3.20 13.40 -12.22
CA PRO A 83 4.27 14.11 -11.54
C PRO A 83 4.29 13.82 -10.03
N ILE A 84 5.47 13.52 -9.50
CA ILE A 84 5.70 13.28 -8.09
C ILE A 84 6.56 14.38 -7.45
N ASN A 85 6.31 14.67 -6.18
CA ASN A 85 7.13 15.57 -5.38
C ASN A 85 7.77 14.81 -4.21
N LEU A 86 9.09 14.74 -4.20
CA LEU A 86 9.82 13.96 -3.19
C LEU A 86 9.73 14.56 -1.78
N ASP A 87 9.59 15.89 -1.65
CA ASP A 87 9.41 16.53 -0.34
C ASP A 87 8.14 16.03 0.35
N ARG A 88 7.07 15.80 -0.42
CA ARG A 88 5.81 15.25 0.08
C ARG A 88 5.89 13.78 0.39
N ILE A 89 6.43 12.97 -0.53
CA ILE A 89 6.52 11.51 -0.34
C ILE A 89 7.31 11.18 0.94
N LEU A 90 8.39 11.93 1.19
CA LEU A 90 9.23 11.72 2.37
C LEU A 90 8.79 12.54 3.60
N GLY A 91 7.79 13.41 3.47
CA GLY A 91 7.28 14.24 4.58
C GLY A 91 8.37 15.06 5.26
N GLY A 92 9.31 15.63 4.50
CA GLY A 92 10.43 16.37 5.08
C GLY A 92 11.53 15.51 5.73
N SER A 93 11.42 14.18 5.69
CA SER A 93 12.43 13.24 6.20
C SER A 93 13.60 13.06 5.23
N TYR A 94 14.72 12.53 5.75
CA TYR A 94 15.96 12.21 5.03
C TYR A 94 16.73 13.41 4.45
N ASN A 95 17.98 13.57 4.89
CA ASN A 95 18.86 14.67 4.46
C ASN A 95 19.36 14.53 3.01
N THR A 96 19.22 13.35 2.39
CA THR A 96 19.69 13.03 1.04
C THR A 96 18.58 13.09 -0.02
N ARG A 97 17.38 13.59 0.33
CA ARG A 97 16.23 13.69 -0.58
C ARG A 97 16.51 14.37 -1.91
N SER A 98 17.05 15.59 -1.88
CA SER A 98 17.35 16.34 -3.10
C SER A 98 18.47 15.68 -3.93
N VAL A 99 19.29 14.82 -3.30
CA VAL A 99 20.27 14.00 -4.01
C VAL A 99 19.56 12.89 -4.77
N LEU A 100 18.68 12.11 -4.10
CA LEU A 100 17.90 11.06 -4.76
C LEU A 100 17.06 11.62 -5.91
N GLU A 101 16.40 12.77 -5.69
CA GLU A 101 15.66 13.50 -6.72
C GLU A 101 16.51 13.80 -7.95
N THR A 102 17.74 14.24 -7.73
CA THR A 102 18.67 14.55 -8.80
C THR A 102 19.15 13.30 -9.52
N LEU A 103 19.50 12.25 -8.77
CA LEU A 103 19.91 10.97 -9.36
C LEU A 103 18.82 10.36 -10.22
N MET A 104 17.55 10.46 -9.81
CA MET A 104 16.42 10.03 -10.62
C MET A 104 16.32 10.85 -11.91
N ALA A 105 16.33 12.18 -11.84
CA ALA A 105 16.23 13.06 -13.02
C ALA A 105 17.42 12.97 -14.01
N LEU A 106 18.51 12.31 -13.60
CA LEU A 106 19.65 12.01 -14.47
C LEU A 106 19.46 10.69 -15.23
N THR A 107 18.50 9.85 -14.83
CA THR A 107 18.18 8.61 -15.54
C THR A 107 17.31 8.88 -16.76
N PRO A 108 17.46 8.13 -17.86
CA PRO A 108 16.79 8.43 -19.14
C PRO A 108 15.27 8.58 -19.07
N GLU A 109 14.61 7.87 -18.16
CA GLU A 109 13.14 7.78 -18.11
C GLU A 109 12.49 8.87 -17.23
N PHE A 110 13.27 9.73 -16.58
CA PHE A 110 12.76 10.71 -15.62
C PHE A 110 13.10 12.14 -16.00
N TYR A 111 12.05 12.93 -16.20
CA TYR A 111 12.19 14.37 -16.43
C TYR A 111 11.88 15.14 -15.15
N TYR A 112 12.51 16.32 -14.99
CA TYR A 112 11.99 17.31 -14.06
C TYR A 112 11.00 18.24 -14.77
N CYS A 113 9.99 18.70 -14.05
CA CYS A 113 8.94 19.56 -14.61
C CYS A 113 8.36 20.50 -13.55
N TYR A 114 7.58 21.48 -14.03
CA TYR A 114 6.95 22.51 -13.20
C TYR A 114 5.46 22.65 -13.53
N PRO A 115 4.64 21.64 -13.20
CA PRO A 115 3.21 21.72 -13.42
C PRO A 115 2.58 22.85 -12.60
N GLY A 116 1.47 23.39 -13.08
CA GLY A 116 0.65 24.32 -12.31
C GLY A 116 0.14 23.63 -11.04
N ARG A 117 -0.01 24.36 -9.94
CA ARG A 117 -0.54 23.87 -8.68
C ARG A 117 -1.80 24.63 -8.35
N ILE A 118 -2.92 23.93 -8.28
CA ILE A 118 -4.18 24.54 -7.85
C ILE A 118 -4.10 24.70 -6.33
N LYS A 119 -4.10 25.95 -5.87
CA LYS A 119 -4.32 26.31 -4.47
C LYS A 119 -5.72 26.82 -4.30
N ASP A 120 -6.42 26.27 -3.32
CA ASP A 120 -7.65 26.85 -2.80
C ASP A 120 -7.32 27.56 -1.47
N ILE A 121 -7.56 28.88 -1.43
CA ILE A 121 -7.50 29.68 -0.21
C ILE A 121 -8.86 30.35 -0.07
N ASP A 122 -9.58 30.02 0.99
CA ASP A 122 -10.89 30.62 1.32
C ASP A 122 -11.94 30.48 0.19
N GLY A 123 -11.94 29.35 -0.53
CA GLY A 123 -12.86 29.11 -1.65
C GLY A 123 -12.45 29.77 -2.96
N HIS A 124 -11.30 30.45 -2.99
CA HIS A 124 -10.71 31.02 -4.20
C HIS A 124 -9.59 30.11 -4.73
N SER A 125 -9.87 29.46 -5.86
CA SER A 125 -8.87 28.67 -6.57
C SER A 125 -7.95 29.55 -7.42
N SER A 126 -6.64 29.41 -7.25
CA SER A 126 -5.60 30.03 -8.06
C SER A 126 -4.58 28.97 -8.51
N ILE A 127 -3.90 29.20 -9.64
CA ILE A 127 -2.85 28.31 -10.14
C ILE A 127 -1.49 28.94 -9.87
N GLU A 128 -0.76 28.38 -8.91
CA GLU A 128 0.65 28.72 -8.68
C GLU A 128 1.57 27.90 -9.58
N HIS A 129 2.71 28.48 -9.96
CA HIS A 129 3.71 27.81 -10.79
C HIS A 129 5.06 27.78 -10.07
N GLY A 130 5.94 26.86 -10.50
CA GLY A 130 7.34 26.85 -10.06
C GLY A 130 7.69 25.80 -9.01
N HIS A 131 6.75 24.95 -8.60
CA HIS A 131 7.07 23.79 -7.77
C HIS A 131 7.59 22.63 -8.63
N LYS A 132 8.82 22.21 -8.36
CA LYS A 132 9.47 21.14 -9.07
C LYS A 132 8.83 19.77 -8.75
N HIS A 133 8.63 18.99 -9.79
CA HIS A 133 8.21 17.59 -9.74
C HIS A 133 9.11 16.75 -10.65
N LEU A 134 9.10 15.43 -10.44
CA LEU A 134 9.62 14.46 -11.39
C LEU A 134 8.48 13.74 -12.08
N ILE A 135 8.62 13.42 -13.36
CA ILE A 135 7.64 12.64 -14.13
C ILE A 135 8.35 11.47 -14.81
N TRP A 136 7.78 10.28 -14.68
CA TRP A 136 8.32 9.05 -15.27
C TRP A 136 7.66 8.78 -16.63
N LEU A 137 8.48 8.72 -17.68
CA LEU A 137 8.09 8.55 -19.08
C LEU A 137 9.03 7.52 -19.76
N PRO A 138 8.82 6.21 -19.53
CA PRO A 138 9.70 5.16 -20.06
C PRO A 138 9.72 5.06 -21.59
N ASP A 139 8.64 5.49 -22.26
CA ASP A 139 8.53 5.43 -23.72
C ASP A 139 9.22 6.59 -24.45
N GLU A 140 9.72 7.59 -23.71
CA GLU A 140 10.41 8.76 -24.23
C GLU A 140 11.73 8.98 -23.48
N PRO A 141 12.75 8.10 -23.61
CA PRO A 141 13.99 8.26 -22.85
C PRO A 141 14.85 9.42 -23.38
N HIS A 142 15.43 10.21 -22.47
CA HIS A 142 16.46 11.22 -22.80
C HIS A 142 17.89 10.70 -22.57
N GLU A 143 18.88 11.53 -22.93
CA GLU A 143 20.29 11.17 -22.76
C GLU A 143 20.63 10.91 -21.28
N GLN A 144 21.38 9.84 -21.04
CA GLN A 144 21.74 9.41 -19.70
C GLN A 144 22.75 10.36 -19.05
N GLY A 145 22.51 10.73 -17.78
CA GLY A 145 23.38 11.65 -17.04
C GLY A 145 23.15 13.12 -17.37
N VAL A 146 22.13 13.44 -18.16
CA VAL A 146 21.74 14.81 -18.53
C VAL A 146 20.41 15.16 -17.85
N LEU A 147 20.37 16.30 -17.17
CA LEU A 147 19.14 16.82 -16.59
C LEU A 147 18.25 17.41 -17.70
N THR A 148 17.06 16.85 -17.89
CA THR A 148 16.14 17.28 -18.94
C THR A 148 14.82 17.76 -18.37
N GLU A 149 14.41 18.99 -18.74
CA GLU A 149 13.11 19.55 -18.39
C GLU A 149 12.02 19.08 -19.35
N LYS A 150 10.89 18.60 -18.83
CA LYS A 150 9.68 18.40 -19.62
C LYS A 150 8.74 19.58 -19.44
N GLN A 151 8.45 20.27 -20.54
CA GLN A 151 7.41 21.31 -20.56
C GLN A 151 6.02 20.67 -20.44
N VAL A 152 5.25 21.10 -19.45
CA VAL A 152 3.92 20.58 -19.12
C VAL A 152 2.87 21.71 -18.99
N PRO A 153 2.71 22.57 -20.02
CA PRO A 153 1.93 23.81 -19.92
C PRO A 153 0.43 23.58 -19.67
N ASN A 154 -0.10 22.41 -20.02
CA ASN A 154 -1.51 22.05 -19.86
C ASN A 154 -1.75 21.12 -18.67
N MET A 155 -0.78 21.00 -17.75
CA MET A 155 -0.88 20.14 -16.58
C MET A 155 -1.00 20.99 -15.32
N ALA A 156 -2.07 20.76 -14.57
CA ALA A 156 -2.26 21.33 -13.25
C ALA A 156 -2.50 20.21 -12.25
N ILE A 157 -1.80 20.25 -11.12
CA ILE A 157 -1.96 19.34 -10.00
C ILE A 157 -2.94 19.98 -9.01
N SER A 158 -4.07 19.31 -8.78
CA SER A 158 -4.94 19.60 -7.65
C SER A 158 -4.48 18.78 -6.46
N GLU A 159 -4.06 19.47 -5.41
CA GLU A 159 -3.58 18.80 -4.21
C GLU A 159 -4.70 18.70 -3.20
N ILE A 160 -5.33 17.53 -3.18
CA ILE A 160 -6.16 17.15 -2.05
C ILE A 160 -5.18 16.88 -0.89
N PRO A 161 -5.38 17.48 0.31
CA PRO A 161 -4.55 17.19 1.46
C PRO A 161 -4.43 15.68 1.66
N LEU A 162 -3.20 15.18 1.88
CA LEU A 162 -2.98 13.78 2.25
C LEU A 162 -3.73 13.50 3.54
N GLN A 163 -4.82 12.75 3.44
CA GLN A 163 -5.62 12.35 4.59
C GLN A 163 -5.03 11.07 5.17
N SER A 164 -4.55 11.12 6.41
CA SER A 164 -3.98 9.97 7.10
C SER A 164 -5.09 9.10 7.69
N VAL A 165 -4.99 7.79 7.48
CA VAL A 165 -5.80 6.82 8.22
C VAL A 165 -5.22 6.70 9.63
N THR A 166 -6.01 7.05 10.63
CA THR A 166 -5.65 6.91 12.05
C THR A 166 -6.33 5.68 12.63
N TYR A 167 -5.54 4.84 13.29
CA TYR A 167 -6.05 3.72 14.08
C TYR A 167 -6.05 4.10 15.57
N ASP A 168 -7.14 3.75 16.26
CA ASP A 168 -7.18 3.85 17.71
C ASP A 168 -6.20 2.86 18.36
N ASN A 169 -5.88 3.09 19.64
CA ASN A 169 -5.05 2.17 20.40
C ASN A 169 -5.70 0.78 20.51
N LEU A 170 -4.87 -0.25 20.38
CA LEU A 170 -5.26 -1.66 20.44
C LEU A 170 -4.53 -2.32 21.61
N ILE A 171 -5.27 -3.08 22.42
CA ILE A 171 -4.69 -3.91 23.47
C ILE A 171 -4.87 -5.36 23.04
N LEU A 172 -3.73 -6.00 22.74
CA LEU A 172 -3.66 -7.41 22.40
C LEU A 172 -3.60 -8.26 23.69
N PRO A 173 -4.40 -9.32 23.82
CA PRO A 173 -4.31 -10.23 24.95
C PRO A 173 -2.94 -10.91 25.06
N ASP A 174 -2.46 -11.17 26.30
CA ASP A 174 -1.12 -11.72 26.55
C ASP A 174 -0.87 -13.07 25.85
N ASN A 175 -1.90 -13.89 25.69
CA ASN A 175 -1.80 -15.20 25.02
C ASN A 175 -1.56 -15.10 23.50
N MET A 176 -1.81 -13.95 22.87
CA MET A 176 -1.48 -13.72 21.45
C MET A 176 -0.01 -13.35 21.23
N ALA A 177 0.66 -12.83 22.25
CA ALA A 177 2.07 -12.43 22.17
C ALA A 177 3.06 -13.58 22.47
N VAL A 178 2.58 -14.72 22.98
CA VAL A 178 3.43 -15.77 23.61
C VAL A 178 3.66 -16.99 22.69
N GLY A 179 3.30 -16.93 21.41
CA GLY A 179 3.60 -17.97 20.42
C GLY A 179 4.77 -17.62 19.50
N GLY A 180 5.97 -18.09 19.82
CA GLY A 180 7.19 -18.21 18.99
C GLY A 180 7.40 -17.29 17.78
N ASP A 181 8.50 -16.53 17.78
CA ASP A 181 9.09 -15.76 16.66
C ASP A 181 8.19 -14.73 15.92
N MET A 182 6.92 -14.56 16.30
CA MET A 182 6.06 -13.55 15.68
C MET A 182 6.40 -12.14 16.16
N ASN A 183 6.78 -11.27 15.21
CA ASN A 183 6.99 -9.85 15.45
C ASN A 183 5.66 -9.20 15.87
N ILE A 184 5.63 -8.58 17.05
CA ILE A 184 4.46 -7.90 17.63
C ILE A 184 3.84 -6.86 16.69
N GLU A 185 4.65 -6.24 15.83
CA GLU A 185 4.19 -5.29 14.82
C GLU A 185 3.32 -5.96 13.74
N VAL A 186 3.63 -7.22 13.37
CA VAL A 186 2.88 -7.98 12.37
C VAL A 186 1.50 -8.34 12.91
N VAL A 187 1.42 -8.83 14.16
CA VAL A 187 0.14 -9.12 14.84
C VAL A 187 -0.69 -7.85 14.93
N ARG A 188 -0.07 -6.73 15.34
CA ARG A 188 -0.73 -5.44 15.41
C ARG A 188 -1.29 -5.00 14.05
N ARG A 189 -0.53 -5.16 12.96
CA ARG A 189 -0.97 -4.78 11.62
C ARG A 189 -2.14 -5.63 11.13
N HIS A 190 -2.08 -6.94 11.36
CA HIS A 190 -3.19 -7.85 11.06
C HIS A 190 -4.48 -7.40 11.78
N THR A 191 -4.39 -7.16 13.08
CA THR A 191 -5.53 -6.68 13.88
C THR A 191 -6.07 -5.34 13.38
N GLN A 192 -5.20 -4.39 12.99
CA GLN A 192 -5.62 -3.11 12.41
C GLN A 192 -6.45 -3.29 11.14
N ILE A 193 -6.00 -4.16 10.22
CA ILE A 193 -6.72 -4.46 8.98
C ILE A 193 -8.04 -5.17 9.27
N GLN A 194 -8.06 -6.14 10.18
CA GLN A 194 -9.28 -6.84 10.58
C GLN A 194 -10.33 -5.87 11.17
N ILE A 195 -9.89 -4.90 11.97
CA ILE A 195 -10.75 -3.84 12.51
C ILE A 195 -11.23 -2.88 11.41
N ALA A 196 -10.37 -2.53 10.46
CA ALA A 196 -10.78 -1.75 9.30
C ALA A 196 -11.88 -2.46 8.51
N LEU A 197 -11.73 -3.76 8.23
CA LEU A 197 -12.76 -4.59 7.58
C LEU A 197 -14.07 -4.65 8.37
N TYR A 198 -13.98 -4.77 9.70
CA TYR A 198 -15.15 -4.71 10.57
C TYR A 198 -15.88 -3.36 10.44
N LEU A 199 -15.16 -2.24 10.54
CA LEU A 199 -15.76 -0.90 10.48
C LEU A 199 -16.32 -0.57 9.09
N ILE A 200 -15.68 -1.05 8.02
CA ILE A 200 -16.22 -1.03 6.66
C ILE A 200 -17.55 -1.80 6.64
N GLY A 201 -17.56 -3.04 7.13
CA GLY A 201 -18.76 -3.87 7.17
C GLY A 201 -19.90 -3.21 7.93
N LEU A 202 -19.61 -2.63 9.10
CA LEU A 202 -20.59 -1.90 9.91
C LEU A 202 -21.21 -0.75 9.13
N GLN A 203 -20.41 0.06 8.43
CA GLN A 203 -20.95 1.17 7.64
C GLN A 203 -21.77 0.71 6.43
N LEU A 204 -21.38 -0.41 5.81
CA LEU A 204 -22.13 -0.99 4.70
C LEU A 204 -23.38 -1.76 5.16
N GLY A 205 -23.68 -1.79 6.47
CA GLY A 205 -24.85 -2.46 7.03
C GLY A 205 -24.70 -3.98 7.14
N TYR A 206 -23.47 -4.49 7.11
CA TYR A 206 -23.17 -5.90 7.29
C TYR A 206 -22.99 -6.25 8.77
N ARG A 207 -23.31 -7.50 9.09
CA ARG A 207 -22.92 -8.14 10.35
C ARG A 207 -21.60 -8.87 10.12
N THR A 208 -20.67 -8.76 11.04
CA THR A 208 -19.30 -9.26 10.85
C THR A 208 -19.00 -10.39 11.82
N TRP A 209 -18.53 -11.52 11.30
CA TRP A 209 -17.82 -12.51 12.09
C TRP A 209 -16.33 -12.19 12.07
N ILE A 210 -15.70 -12.27 13.23
CA ILE A 210 -14.25 -12.21 13.42
C ILE A 210 -13.82 -13.57 13.95
N ALA A 211 -12.65 -14.06 13.51
CA ALA A 211 -12.13 -15.36 13.91
C ALA A 211 -12.19 -15.56 15.43
N GLN A 212 -12.51 -16.78 15.85
CA GLN A 212 -12.78 -17.09 17.25
C GLN A 212 -11.62 -16.74 18.19
N ASN A 213 -10.38 -16.86 17.72
CA ASN A 213 -9.16 -16.51 18.42
C ASN A 213 -9.03 -15.00 18.67
N ASP A 214 -9.57 -14.15 17.80
CA ASP A 214 -9.34 -12.70 17.84
C ASP A 214 -10.44 -11.93 18.57
N LYS A 215 -11.53 -12.60 18.93
CA LYS A 215 -12.69 -12.01 19.61
C LYS A 215 -12.37 -11.32 20.94
N GLY A 216 -11.30 -11.73 21.60
CA GLY A 216 -10.85 -11.17 22.89
C GLY A 216 -10.04 -9.89 22.78
N ILE A 217 -9.67 -9.45 21.57
CA ILE A 217 -8.93 -8.20 21.35
C ILE A 217 -9.76 -7.01 21.83
N ILE A 218 -9.11 -6.06 22.52
CA ILE A 218 -9.79 -4.86 23.03
C ILE A 218 -9.58 -3.71 22.05
N TYR A 219 -10.70 -3.14 21.60
CA TYR A 219 -10.80 -1.96 20.75
C TYR A 219 -11.75 -0.95 21.40
N LYS A 220 -11.33 0.32 21.55
CA LYS A 220 -12.13 1.37 22.23
C LYS A 220 -12.74 0.90 23.57
N ASP A 221 -11.87 0.36 24.44
CA ASP A 221 -12.21 -0.10 25.79
C ASP A 221 -13.21 -1.26 25.87
N LYS A 222 -13.51 -1.94 24.74
CA LYS A 222 -14.39 -3.11 24.70
C LYS A 222 -13.79 -4.25 23.88
N PRO A 223 -13.98 -5.52 24.30
CA PRO A 223 -13.67 -6.68 23.47
C PRO A 223 -14.36 -6.61 22.10
N LEU A 224 -13.74 -7.12 21.04
CA LEU A 224 -14.33 -7.16 19.70
C LEU A 224 -15.69 -7.87 19.70
N ILE A 225 -15.85 -8.96 20.47
CA ILE A 225 -17.15 -9.66 20.58
C ILE A 225 -18.31 -8.78 21.09
N GLU A 226 -18.01 -7.68 21.80
CA GLU A 226 -19.01 -6.75 22.36
C GLU A 226 -19.26 -5.54 21.44
N GLN A 227 -18.54 -5.43 20.32
CA GLN A 227 -18.70 -4.33 19.39
C GLN A 227 -20.01 -4.46 18.59
N PRO A 228 -20.67 -3.34 18.25
CA PRO A 228 -21.91 -3.37 17.48
C PRO A 228 -21.69 -4.00 16.10
N GLY A 229 -22.63 -4.84 15.66
CA GLY A 229 -22.53 -5.51 14.36
C GLY A 229 -21.61 -6.73 14.33
N ILE A 230 -20.80 -6.98 15.37
CA ILE A 230 -20.04 -8.23 15.50
C ILE A 230 -20.95 -9.36 15.96
N ILE A 231 -20.85 -10.51 15.29
CA ILE A 231 -21.66 -11.68 15.58
C ILE A 231 -20.99 -12.51 16.69
N PRO A 232 -21.68 -12.79 17.81
CA PRO A 232 -21.09 -13.54 18.92
C PRO A 232 -20.95 -15.05 18.59
N ALA A 233 -21.91 -15.62 17.85
CA ALA A 233 -21.93 -17.04 17.49
C ALA A 233 -22.41 -17.26 16.05
N LEU A 234 -21.65 -18.03 15.25
CA LEU A 234 -21.96 -18.32 13.85
C LEU A 234 -23.31 -19.00 13.65
N GLY A 235 -23.75 -19.84 14.60
CA GLY A 235 -25.05 -20.52 14.54
C GLY A 235 -26.26 -19.58 14.52
N THR A 236 -26.08 -18.29 14.79
CA THR A 236 -27.14 -17.27 14.64
C THR A 236 -27.37 -16.83 13.19
N GLU A 237 -26.50 -17.20 12.26
CA GLU A 237 -26.62 -16.89 10.84
C GLU A 237 -27.22 -18.08 10.08
N ASN A 238 -28.41 -17.88 9.49
CA ASN A 238 -29.18 -18.96 8.85
C ASN A 238 -28.39 -19.66 7.73
N ILE A 239 -27.57 -18.91 6.99
CA ILE A 239 -26.73 -19.47 5.93
C ILE A 239 -25.68 -20.47 6.47
N ILE A 240 -25.22 -20.30 7.72
CA ILE A 240 -24.28 -21.23 8.36
C ILE A 240 -25.03 -22.37 9.05
N SER A 241 -26.08 -22.07 9.82
CA SER A 241 -26.82 -23.09 10.58
C SER A 241 -27.56 -24.11 9.70
N ALA A 242 -27.86 -23.75 8.46
CA ALA A 242 -28.42 -24.67 7.46
C ALA A 242 -27.45 -25.81 7.06
N PHE A 243 -26.14 -25.64 7.28
CA PHE A 243 -25.11 -26.60 6.87
C PHE A 243 -24.14 -26.86 8.03
N PRO A 244 -24.35 -27.92 8.85
CA PRO A 244 -23.53 -28.17 10.04
C PRO A 244 -22.02 -28.28 9.80
N GLY A 245 -21.60 -28.66 8.58
CA GLY A 245 -20.18 -28.68 8.19
C GLY A 245 -19.56 -27.30 7.98
N ALA A 246 -20.37 -26.24 7.83
CA ALA A 246 -19.90 -24.89 7.55
C ALA A 246 -19.33 -24.20 8.81
N GLU A 247 -19.93 -24.40 9.99
CA GLU A 247 -19.49 -23.73 11.21
C GLU A 247 -18.04 -24.08 11.58
N PRO A 248 -17.59 -25.37 11.59
CA PRO A 248 -16.20 -25.71 11.85
C PRO A 248 -15.22 -25.06 10.87
N SER A 249 -15.59 -24.96 9.58
CA SER A 249 -14.77 -24.33 8.55
C SER A 249 -14.73 -22.80 8.65
N ALA A 250 -15.84 -22.17 9.06
CA ALA A 250 -15.95 -20.71 9.17
C ALA A 250 -15.34 -20.13 10.47
N ARG A 251 -15.24 -20.93 11.54
CA ARG A 251 -14.86 -20.47 12.89
C ARG A 251 -13.52 -19.73 12.94
N PHE A 252 -12.56 -20.15 12.12
CA PHE A 252 -11.19 -19.63 12.10
C PHE A 252 -10.88 -18.80 10.85
N ILE A 253 -11.91 -18.37 10.13
CA ILE A 253 -11.74 -17.38 9.06
C ILE A 253 -11.70 -15.99 9.70
N ASP A 254 -10.69 -15.21 9.32
CA ASP A 254 -10.37 -13.91 9.93
C ASP A 254 -11.54 -12.92 9.90
N CYS A 255 -12.27 -12.86 8.79
CA CYS A 255 -13.43 -11.98 8.65
C CYS A 255 -14.48 -12.56 7.70
N ILE A 256 -15.75 -12.58 8.11
CA ILE A 256 -16.86 -12.91 7.23
C ILE A 256 -17.94 -11.84 7.38
N TRP A 257 -18.36 -11.25 6.26
CA TRP A 257 -19.53 -10.37 6.24
C TRP A 257 -20.79 -11.18 5.98
N PHE A 258 -21.87 -10.81 6.68
CA PHE A 258 -23.20 -11.37 6.55
C PHE A 258 -24.22 -10.26 6.30
N GLN A 259 -25.18 -10.55 5.43
CA GLN A 259 -26.30 -9.67 5.14
C GLN A 259 -27.61 -10.44 5.26
N ASN A 260 -28.58 -9.88 5.98
CA ASN A 260 -29.93 -10.44 6.17
C ASN A 260 -29.95 -11.91 6.62
N HIS A 261 -28.91 -12.37 7.33
CA HIS A 261 -28.71 -13.74 7.80
C HIS A 261 -28.62 -14.85 6.73
N ARG A 262 -28.69 -14.49 5.44
CA ARG A 262 -28.87 -15.45 4.33
C ARG A 262 -27.87 -15.27 3.22
N PHE A 263 -27.00 -14.27 3.31
CA PHE A 263 -26.04 -13.95 2.28
C PHE A 263 -24.69 -13.62 2.91
N MET A 264 -23.61 -14.05 2.27
CA MET A 264 -22.24 -13.73 2.65
C MET A 264 -21.61 -12.87 1.54
N PRO A 265 -21.63 -11.52 1.66
CA PRO A 265 -21.01 -10.66 0.66
C PRO A 265 -19.52 -10.95 0.40
N ALA A 266 -18.79 -11.33 1.46
CA ALA A 266 -17.38 -11.69 1.38
C ALA A 266 -16.95 -12.57 2.57
N VAL A 267 -16.04 -13.49 2.27
CA VAL A 267 -15.27 -14.33 3.20
C VAL A 267 -13.81 -13.95 2.99
N MET A 268 -13.13 -13.48 4.03
CA MET A 268 -11.83 -12.83 3.95
C MET A 268 -10.83 -13.46 4.92
N GLU A 269 -9.63 -13.72 4.41
CA GLU A 269 -8.46 -14.13 5.18
C GLU A 269 -7.40 -13.02 5.11
N VAL A 270 -6.93 -12.56 6.27
CA VAL A 270 -6.01 -11.44 6.41
C VAL A 270 -4.60 -11.98 6.59
N GLU A 271 -3.83 -11.96 5.51
CA GLU A 271 -2.48 -12.52 5.44
C GLU A 271 -1.51 -11.75 6.34
N HIS A 272 -0.76 -12.50 7.15
CA HIS A 272 0.29 -11.99 8.03
C HIS A 272 1.31 -13.09 8.40
N THR A 273 0.85 -14.21 8.96
CA THR A 273 1.68 -15.35 9.42
C THR A 273 1.16 -16.70 8.92
N THR A 274 -0.17 -16.82 8.78
CA THR A 274 -0.82 -17.90 8.05
C THR A 274 -0.58 -17.66 6.58
N GLY A 275 0.33 -18.40 5.93
CA GLY A 275 0.62 -18.14 4.51
C GLY A 275 -0.62 -18.33 3.63
N VAL A 276 -0.69 -17.56 2.53
CA VAL A 276 -1.78 -17.53 1.52
C VAL A 276 -2.47 -18.87 1.28
N THR A 277 -1.71 -19.94 1.09
CA THR A 277 -2.24 -21.29 0.88
C THR A 277 -3.17 -21.75 2.02
N SER A 278 -2.82 -21.43 3.27
CA SER A 278 -3.60 -21.80 4.45
C SER A 278 -4.92 -21.03 4.54
N GLY A 279 -4.93 -19.73 4.23
CA GLY A 279 -6.16 -18.94 4.12
C GLY A 279 -7.06 -19.46 3.00
N LEU A 280 -6.50 -19.70 1.81
CA LEU A 280 -7.23 -20.33 0.70
C LEU A 280 -7.81 -21.69 1.08
N THR A 281 -7.08 -22.51 1.85
CA THR A 281 -7.55 -23.82 2.32
C THR A 281 -8.73 -23.71 3.27
N ARG A 282 -8.72 -22.75 4.21
CA ARG A 282 -9.86 -22.50 5.11
C ARG A 282 -11.09 -22.05 4.34
N MET A 283 -10.93 -21.09 3.42
CA MET A 283 -12.01 -20.63 2.55
C MET A 283 -12.56 -21.76 1.65
N LYS A 284 -11.68 -22.62 1.12
CA LYS A 284 -12.08 -23.81 0.35
C LYS A 284 -12.88 -24.80 1.19
N GLY A 285 -12.44 -25.05 2.43
CA GLY A 285 -13.18 -25.88 3.37
C GLY A 285 -14.58 -25.36 3.69
N LEU A 286 -14.77 -24.03 3.71
CA LEU A 286 -16.10 -23.43 3.83
C LEU A 286 -16.91 -23.59 2.53
N GLN A 287 -16.30 -23.33 1.37
CA GLN A 287 -16.94 -23.52 0.06
C GLN A 287 -17.44 -24.95 -0.12
N ASP A 288 -16.65 -25.95 0.26
CA ASP A 288 -17.00 -27.37 0.09
C ASP A 288 -18.08 -27.86 1.07
N ALA A 289 -18.23 -27.17 2.20
CA ALA A 289 -19.25 -27.50 3.20
C ALA A 289 -20.65 -26.94 2.87
N MET A 290 -20.78 -26.16 1.79
CA MET A 290 -21.98 -25.39 1.46
C MET A 290 -22.30 -25.49 -0.04
N PRO A 291 -23.56 -25.31 -0.46
CA PRO A 291 -23.86 -25.16 -1.88
C PRO A 291 -23.23 -23.87 -2.44
N ALA A 292 -23.10 -23.80 -3.76
CA ALA A 292 -22.55 -22.63 -4.42
C ALA A 292 -23.42 -21.39 -4.15
N PHE A 293 -22.81 -20.38 -3.53
CA PHE A 293 -23.39 -19.04 -3.34
C PHE A 293 -22.53 -18.01 -4.10
N ASN A 294 -23.14 -16.87 -4.43
CA ASN A 294 -22.41 -15.74 -4.99
C ASN A 294 -21.61 -15.01 -3.88
N THR A 295 -20.58 -15.68 -3.37
CA THR A 295 -19.73 -15.23 -2.27
C THR A 295 -18.37 -14.84 -2.82
N ARG A 296 -17.82 -13.71 -2.39
CA ARG A 296 -16.42 -13.37 -2.67
C ARG A 296 -15.52 -14.08 -1.68
N TYR A 297 -14.60 -14.90 -2.17
CA TYR A 297 -13.50 -15.44 -1.37
C TYR A 297 -12.27 -14.57 -1.60
N VAL A 298 -11.76 -13.94 -0.55
CA VAL A 298 -10.85 -12.82 -0.66
C VAL A 298 -9.62 -13.04 0.21
N ILE A 299 -8.44 -12.91 -0.39
CA ILE A 299 -7.19 -12.78 0.34
C ILE A 299 -6.89 -11.30 0.54
N VAL A 300 -6.82 -10.88 1.80
CA VAL A 300 -6.48 -9.52 2.20
C VAL A 300 -5.02 -9.51 2.60
N ALA A 301 -4.12 -8.93 1.79
CA ALA A 301 -2.68 -9.02 2.03
C ALA A 301 -1.94 -7.71 1.72
N PRO A 302 -0.71 -7.54 2.21
CA PRO A 302 0.16 -6.43 1.81
C PRO A 302 0.29 -6.31 0.29
N ASP A 303 0.47 -5.08 -0.20
CA ASP A 303 0.60 -4.75 -1.63
C ASP A 303 1.72 -5.55 -2.35
N ASN A 304 2.80 -5.84 -1.64
CA ASN A 304 3.94 -6.61 -2.15
C ASN A 304 3.66 -8.11 -2.28
N ASP A 305 2.62 -8.64 -1.63
CA ASP A 305 2.28 -10.06 -1.67
C ASP A 305 1.34 -10.41 -2.83
N ARG A 306 0.91 -9.43 -3.64
CA ARG A 306 -0.02 -9.63 -4.76
C ARG A 306 0.40 -10.78 -5.68
N GLU A 307 1.67 -10.85 -6.09
CA GLU A 307 2.15 -11.91 -7.00
C GLU A 307 2.04 -13.29 -6.38
N LYS A 308 2.35 -13.41 -5.08
CA LYS A 308 2.19 -14.65 -4.31
C LYS A 308 0.72 -15.04 -4.20
N VAL A 309 -0.18 -14.08 -3.99
CA VAL A 309 -1.63 -14.32 -3.98
C VAL A 309 -2.11 -14.85 -5.33
N VAL A 310 -1.67 -14.23 -6.43
CA VAL A 310 -1.99 -14.70 -7.79
C VAL A 310 -1.49 -16.12 -8.01
N GLU A 311 -0.22 -16.41 -7.68
CA GLU A 311 0.36 -17.75 -7.86
C GLU A 311 -0.42 -18.83 -7.09
N GLU A 312 -0.69 -18.58 -5.80
CA GLU A 312 -1.36 -19.54 -4.93
C GLU A 312 -2.84 -19.72 -5.32
N ALA A 313 -3.57 -18.64 -5.61
CA ALA A 313 -4.98 -18.69 -6.00
C ALA A 313 -5.23 -19.46 -7.30
N ASN A 314 -4.25 -19.47 -8.21
CA ASN A 314 -4.34 -20.19 -9.49
C ASN A 314 -3.91 -21.66 -9.41
N ARG A 315 -3.60 -22.20 -8.22
CA ARG A 315 -3.38 -23.63 -8.06
C ARG A 315 -4.68 -24.39 -8.27
N GLN A 316 -4.61 -25.55 -8.92
CA GLN A 316 -5.78 -26.34 -9.35
C GLN A 316 -6.84 -26.57 -8.26
N GLN A 317 -6.40 -26.79 -7.01
CA GLN A 317 -7.29 -27.02 -5.86
C GLN A 317 -8.10 -25.80 -5.42
N PHE A 318 -7.71 -24.58 -5.82
CA PHE A 318 -8.32 -23.32 -5.41
C PHE A 318 -9.05 -22.59 -6.53
N LEU A 319 -8.93 -23.03 -7.79
CA LEU A 319 -9.59 -22.38 -8.93
C LEU A 319 -11.10 -22.22 -8.75
N SER A 320 -11.76 -23.17 -8.09
CA SER A 320 -13.20 -23.10 -7.80
C SER A 320 -13.60 -21.92 -6.91
N LEU A 321 -12.67 -21.33 -6.15
CA LEU A 321 -12.96 -20.18 -5.30
C LEU A 321 -13.22 -18.91 -6.09
N ASP A 322 -12.73 -18.81 -7.35
CA ASP A 322 -12.67 -17.53 -8.09
C ASP A 322 -12.14 -16.41 -7.18
N ALA A 323 -11.00 -16.69 -6.54
CA ALA A 323 -10.49 -15.89 -5.44
C ALA A 323 -10.14 -14.46 -5.89
N ARG A 324 -10.27 -13.54 -4.94
CA ARG A 324 -9.98 -12.13 -5.12
C ARG A 324 -8.87 -11.66 -4.19
N TYR A 325 -8.23 -10.57 -4.56
CA TYR A 325 -7.20 -9.91 -3.79
C TYR A 325 -7.68 -8.53 -3.34
N PHE A 326 -7.48 -8.22 -2.06
CA PHE A 326 -7.81 -6.93 -1.48
C PHE A 326 -6.57 -6.40 -0.75
N SER A 327 -5.84 -5.46 -1.37
CA SER A 327 -4.60 -4.96 -0.79
C SER A 327 -4.87 -4.19 0.50
N TYR A 328 -3.90 -4.20 1.41
CA TYR A 328 -3.97 -3.38 2.63
C TYR A 328 -4.21 -1.89 2.32
N SER A 329 -3.55 -1.36 1.30
CA SER A 329 -3.76 0.03 0.83
C SER A 329 -5.21 0.28 0.42
N SER A 330 -5.84 -0.65 -0.31
CA SER A 330 -7.23 -0.54 -0.76
C SER A 330 -8.21 -0.67 0.42
N VAL A 331 -7.92 -1.54 1.40
CA VAL A 331 -8.71 -1.64 2.63
C VAL A 331 -8.68 -0.31 3.38
N GLU A 332 -7.51 0.30 3.51
CA GLU A 332 -7.32 1.56 4.20
C GLU A 332 -8.03 2.73 3.51
N GLU A 333 -7.99 2.78 2.18
CA GLU A 333 -8.75 3.74 1.39
C GLU A 333 -10.25 3.58 1.62
N LEU A 334 -10.78 2.36 1.50
CA LEU A 334 -12.21 2.10 1.70
C LEU A 334 -12.64 2.41 3.14
N TYR A 335 -11.82 2.02 4.12
CA TYR A 335 -12.04 2.34 5.53
C TYR A 335 -12.10 3.85 5.76
N TYR A 336 -11.17 4.60 5.16
CA TYR A 336 -11.15 6.06 5.23
C TYR A 336 -12.47 6.65 4.72
N ILE A 337 -12.91 6.25 3.52
CA ILE A 337 -14.13 6.76 2.92
C ILE A 337 -15.36 6.40 3.77
N CYS A 338 -15.46 5.15 4.23
CA CYS A 338 -16.56 4.69 5.08
C CYS A 338 -16.68 5.49 6.38
N THR A 339 -15.55 5.84 7.01
CA THR A 339 -15.53 6.58 8.28
C THR A 339 -15.75 8.10 8.14
N HIS A 340 -15.48 8.68 6.96
CA HIS A 340 -15.52 10.13 6.77
C HIS A 340 -16.66 10.63 5.88
N ARG A 341 -17.24 9.78 5.02
CA ARG A 341 -18.22 10.18 4.00
C ARG A 341 -19.62 9.62 4.22
N ASN A 342 -19.84 8.77 5.22
CA ASN A 342 -21.12 8.10 5.50
C ASN A 342 -21.80 7.61 4.21
N LEU A 343 -21.17 6.65 3.54
CA LEU A 343 -21.60 6.16 2.23
C LEU A 343 -23.06 5.67 2.22
N HIS A 344 -23.82 6.05 1.19
CA HIS A 344 -25.19 5.60 0.91
C HIS A 344 -25.30 5.13 -0.54
N GLY A 345 -26.23 4.21 -0.83
CA GLY A 345 -26.48 3.73 -2.19
C GLY A 345 -25.42 2.79 -2.76
N VAL A 346 -24.61 2.17 -1.89
CA VAL A 346 -23.56 1.22 -2.29
C VAL A 346 -24.18 -0.09 -2.76
N THR A 347 -23.80 -0.54 -3.97
CA THR A 347 -24.21 -1.85 -4.52
C THR A 347 -23.16 -2.92 -4.27
N GLN A 348 -23.45 -4.17 -4.63
CA GLN A 348 -22.46 -5.25 -4.52
C GLN A 348 -21.27 -5.01 -5.44
N GLU A 349 -21.50 -4.47 -6.63
CA GLU A 349 -20.47 -4.18 -7.64
C GLU A 349 -19.47 -3.11 -7.16
N PHE A 350 -19.86 -2.24 -6.23
CA PHE A 350 -18.94 -1.28 -5.64
C PHE A 350 -17.75 -1.95 -4.93
N LEU A 351 -17.98 -3.09 -4.24
CA LEU A 351 -16.89 -3.84 -3.60
C LEU A 351 -15.94 -4.46 -4.65
N ASP A 352 -16.43 -4.72 -5.86
CA ASP A 352 -15.62 -5.27 -6.95
C ASP A 352 -14.56 -4.26 -7.44
N CYS A 353 -14.76 -2.96 -7.18
CA CYS A 353 -13.76 -1.93 -7.47
C CYS A 353 -12.52 -2.02 -6.56
N TYR A 354 -12.65 -2.64 -5.38
CA TYR A 354 -11.57 -2.77 -4.39
C TYR A 354 -11.00 -4.20 -4.33
N MET A 355 -11.80 -5.21 -4.71
CA MET A 355 -11.44 -6.62 -4.64
C MET A 355 -11.09 -7.14 -6.03
N GLU A 356 -9.80 -7.07 -6.37
CA GLU A 356 -9.22 -7.48 -7.65
C GLU A 356 -9.44 -8.97 -7.91
N LYS A 357 -9.86 -9.36 -9.13
CA LYS A 357 -9.86 -10.76 -9.55
C LYS A 357 -8.44 -11.24 -9.85
N VAL A 358 -8.02 -12.33 -9.23
CA VAL A 358 -6.66 -12.87 -9.42
C VAL A 358 -6.61 -14.23 -10.10
N CYS A 359 -7.73 -14.95 -10.18
CA CYS A 359 -7.83 -16.16 -11.00
C CYS A 359 -7.85 -15.81 -12.49
N VAL A 360 -7.01 -16.47 -13.28
CA VAL A 360 -6.99 -16.35 -14.73
C VAL A 360 -7.83 -17.49 -15.30
N ASN A 361 -8.94 -17.16 -15.95
CA ASN A 361 -9.79 -18.12 -16.66
C ASN A 361 -9.13 -18.63 -17.94
#